data_AF-A0A2N7F9N5-F1
#
_entry.id   AF-A0A2N7F9N5-F1
#
_cell.length_a   1.000
_cell.length_b   1.000
_cell.length_c   1.000
_cell.angle_alpha   90.00
_cell.angle_beta   90.00
_cell.angle_gamma   90.00
#
_symmetry.space_group_name_H-M   'P 1'
#
loop_
_entity.id
_entity.type
_entity.pdbx_description
1 polymer ?
#
loop_
_entity_poly.entity_id
_entity_poly.type
_entity_poly.pdbx_seq_one_letter_code
_entity_poly.pdbx_strand_id
1 'polypeptide(L)'
;MRKTSNRKKHLGIASIEFALSFMAFWLMCITWAEMGYMSYVSSVSDYAISESVRDAKVVIQESSTRGESGSTTDFMQSFKNSIQAQGSLWGEMIDPNKFRLSIQYLDDIQALSSYKGECEIEDYSLYELECGEPVNSVMAVYRIDYDFKPMLSFLIDTETLFSREVIVIQEYERDQFKI
;
A
#
# COMPACT_ATOMS: atom_id res chain seq x y z
N MET A 1 -29.63 -66.53 -31.16
CA MET A 1 -29.94 -65.27 -30.46
C MET A 1 -28.67 -64.45 -30.33
N ARG A 2 -28.56 -63.33 -31.07
CA ARG A 2 -27.35 -62.50 -31.13
C ARG A 2 -27.54 -61.31 -30.18
N LYS A 3 -26.87 -61.32 -29.02
CA LYS A 3 -26.85 -60.19 -28.08
C LYS A 3 -26.02 -59.06 -28.68
N THR A 4 -26.68 -58.05 -29.25
CA THR A 4 -26.04 -56.80 -29.64
C THR A 4 -25.70 -56.00 -28.38
N SER A 5 -24.42 -55.99 -28.04
CA SER A 5 -23.86 -55.21 -26.93
C SER A 5 -24.00 -53.72 -27.22
N ASN A 6 -24.89 -53.05 -26.51
CA ASN A 6 -25.17 -51.63 -26.61
C ASN A 6 -24.05 -50.80 -25.90
N ARG A 7 -22.85 -50.75 -26.47
CA ARG A 7 -21.70 -49.95 -25.98
C ARG A 7 -21.69 -48.54 -26.59
N LYS A 8 -22.70 -47.72 -26.30
CA LYS A 8 -22.73 -46.30 -26.73
C LYS A 8 -23.20 -45.36 -25.62
N LYS A 9 -22.51 -45.33 -24.46
CA LYS A 9 -22.93 -44.44 -23.35
C LYS A 9 -21.85 -43.57 -22.68
N HIS A 10 -20.59 -43.60 -23.11
CA HIS A 10 -19.52 -42.81 -22.44
C HIS A 10 -18.51 -42.16 -23.40
N LEU A 11 -18.92 -41.76 -24.60
CA LEU A 11 -18.07 -40.95 -25.49
C LEU A 11 -18.19 -39.48 -25.06
N GLY A 12 -17.10 -38.90 -24.55
CA GLY A 12 -17.00 -37.46 -24.22
C GLY A 12 -16.87 -37.12 -22.74
N ILE A 13 -17.16 -38.05 -21.82
CA ILE A 13 -17.02 -37.81 -20.37
C ILE A 13 -15.57 -37.49 -20.00
N ALA A 14 -14.61 -38.27 -20.53
CA ALA A 14 -13.19 -38.04 -20.30
C ALA A 14 -12.72 -36.66 -20.81
N SER A 15 -13.30 -36.15 -21.92
CA SER A 15 -12.97 -34.83 -22.45
C SER A 15 -13.51 -33.70 -21.56
N ILE A 16 -14.71 -33.87 -20.99
CA ILE A 16 -15.31 -32.89 -20.06
C ILE A 16 -14.53 -32.86 -18.74
N GLU A 17 -14.22 -34.03 -18.19
CA GLU A 17 -13.45 -34.15 -16.95
C GLU A 17 -12.05 -33.54 -17.08
N PHE A 18 -11.38 -33.79 -18.23
CA PHE A 18 -10.10 -33.16 -18.53
C PHE A 18 -10.21 -31.64 -18.66
N ALA A 19 -11.21 -31.13 -19.38
CA ALA A 19 -11.40 -29.69 -19.55
C ALA A 19 -11.64 -28.97 -18.21
N LEU A 20 -12.46 -29.55 -17.34
CA LEU A 20 -12.72 -29.00 -16.00
C LEU A 20 -11.47 -29.02 -15.12
N SER A 21 -10.72 -30.12 -15.13
CA SER A 21 -9.48 -30.26 -14.36
C SER A 21 -8.40 -29.30 -14.83
N PHE A 22 -8.25 -29.16 -16.15
CA PHE A 22 -7.33 -28.20 -16.76
C PHE A 22 -7.69 -26.77 -16.40
N MET A 23 -8.98 -26.41 -16.48
CA MET A 23 -9.46 -25.08 -16.09
C MET A 23 -9.18 -24.80 -14.61
N ALA A 24 -9.45 -25.75 -13.72
CA ALA A 24 -9.18 -25.60 -12.30
C ALA A 24 -7.67 -25.42 -12.01
N PHE A 25 -6.82 -26.21 -12.66
CA PHE A 25 -5.36 -26.08 -12.54
C PHE A 25 -4.87 -24.73 -13.08
N TRP A 26 -5.40 -24.28 -14.21
CA TRP A 26 -5.04 -22.97 -14.76
C TRP A 26 -5.42 -21.83 -13.81
N LEU A 27 -6.65 -21.83 -13.28
CA LEU A 27 -7.07 -20.84 -12.29
C LEU A 27 -6.17 -20.86 -11.05
N MET A 28 -5.78 -22.04 -10.56
CA MET A 28 -4.80 -22.16 -9.47
C MET A 28 -3.46 -21.50 -9.82
N CYS A 29 -2.92 -21.70 -11.03
CA CYS A 29 -1.69 -21.05 -11.45
C CYS A 29 -1.82 -19.52 -11.52
N ILE A 30 -2.96 -19.00 -11.99
CA ILE A 30 -3.23 -17.55 -12.00
C ILE A 30 -3.29 -17.02 -10.56
N THR A 31 -4.03 -17.68 -9.69
CA THR A 31 -4.11 -17.30 -8.26
C THR A 31 -2.73 -17.31 -7.59
N TRP A 32 -1.88 -18.29 -7.91
CA TRP A 32 -0.52 -18.32 -7.40
C TRP A 32 0.33 -17.14 -7.90
N ALA A 33 0.24 -16.81 -9.19
CA ALA A 33 0.92 -15.65 -9.77
C ALA A 33 0.44 -14.34 -9.14
N GLU A 34 -0.87 -14.24 -8.87
CA GLU A 34 -1.50 -13.10 -8.21
C GLU A 34 -1.03 -12.93 -6.76
N MET A 35 -0.95 -14.01 -5.99
CA MET A 35 -0.35 -13.98 -4.64
C MET A 35 1.12 -13.51 -4.68
N GLY A 36 1.88 -13.96 -5.68
CA GLY A 36 3.25 -13.51 -5.89
C GLY A 36 3.34 -12.00 -6.21
N TYR A 37 2.46 -11.52 -7.08
CA TYR A 37 2.40 -10.09 -7.43
C TYR A 37 1.98 -9.23 -6.23
N MET A 38 0.99 -9.65 -5.45
CA MET A 38 0.57 -8.96 -4.22
C MET A 38 1.73 -8.87 -3.21
N SER A 39 2.52 -9.94 -3.05
CA SER A 39 3.71 -9.92 -2.20
C SER A 39 4.78 -8.96 -2.72
N TYR A 40 5.00 -8.92 -4.04
CA TYR A 40 5.94 -7.99 -4.67
C TYR A 40 5.52 -6.54 -4.42
N VAL A 41 4.27 -6.19 -4.73
CA VAL A 41 3.70 -4.85 -4.50
C VAL A 41 3.88 -4.43 -3.04
N SER A 42 3.52 -5.30 -2.09
CA SER A 42 3.67 -4.97 -0.67
C SER A 42 5.11 -4.61 -0.31
N SER A 43 6.08 -5.40 -0.76
CA SER A 43 7.49 -5.15 -0.47
C SER A 43 8.00 -3.85 -1.11
N VAL A 44 7.52 -3.53 -2.30
CA VAL A 44 7.87 -2.29 -3.00
C VAL A 44 7.23 -1.08 -2.31
N SER A 45 5.97 -1.19 -1.84
CA SER A 45 5.33 -0.14 -1.07
C SER A 45 6.06 0.13 0.26
N ASP A 46 6.45 -0.92 1.00
CA ASP A 46 7.18 -0.78 2.26
C ASP A 46 8.55 -0.11 2.05
N TYR A 47 9.24 -0.49 0.97
CA TYR A 47 10.48 0.17 0.54
C TYR A 47 10.24 1.64 0.18
N ALA A 48 9.22 1.91 -0.63
CA ALA A 48 8.95 3.25 -1.13
C ALA A 48 8.54 4.21 -0.02
N ILE A 49 7.71 3.76 0.93
CA ILE A 49 7.36 4.53 2.13
C ILE A 49 8.64 4.87 2.91
N SER A 50 9.46 3.87 3.22
CA SER A 50 10.67 4.07 4.02
C SER A 50 11.65 5.06 3.38
N GLU A 51 11.84 4.96 2.06
CA GLU A 51 12.69 5.88 1.30
C GLU A 51 12.09 7.29 1.27
N SER A 52 10.79 7.42 1.01
CA SER A 52 10.12 8.72 0.95
C SER A 52 10.09 9.44 2.30
N VAL A 53 9.95 8.70 3.41
CA VAL A 53 10.09 9.30 4.74
C VAL A 53 11.52 9.80 4.98
N ARG A 54 12.53 9.03 4.55
CA ARG A 54 13.93 9.45 4.68
C ARG A 54 14.21 10.72 3.88
N ASP A 55 13.72 10.81 2.65
CA ASP A 55 13.90 12.00 1.80
C ASP A 55 13.14 13.21 2.36
N ALA A 56 11.92 13.01 2.85
CA ALA A 56 11.13 14.08 3.47
C ALA A 56 11.82 14.66 4.71
N LYS A 57 12.52 13.82 5.50
CA LYS A 57 13.35 14.27 6.63
C LYS A 57 14.53 15.17 6.23
N VAL A 58 15.14 14.94 5.06
CA VAL A 58 16.26 15.78 4.59
C VAL A 58 15.80 17.21 4.33
N VAL A 59 14.59 17.37 3.76
CA VAL A 59 14.01 18.69 3.53
C VAL A 59 13.81 19.47 4.83
N ILE A 60 13.38 18.79 5.92
CA ILE A 60 13.27 19.39 7.26
C ILE A 60 14.61 19.95 7.74
N GLN A 61 15.68 19.18 7.56
CA GLN A 61 17.04 19.57 7.98
C GLN A 61 17.49 20.85 7.28
N GLU A 62 17.18 21.00 5.99
CA GLU A 62 17.54 22.20 5.23
C GLU A 62 16.71 23.42 5.62
N SER A 63 15.38 23.29 5.73
CA SER A 63 14.47 24.41 6.06
C SER A 63 14.76 24.96 7.46
N SER A 64 14.96 24.07 8.43
CA SER A 64 15.22 24.47 9.80
C SER A 64 16.61 25.08 9.99
N THR A 65 17.60 24.70 9.17
CA THR A 65 18.93 25.36 9.13
C THR A 65 18.85 26.78 8.57
N ARG A 66 17.85 27.08 7.72
CA ARG A 66 17.61 28.42 7.16
C ARG A 66 16.80 29.33 8.08
N GLY A 67 16.37 28.83 9.25
CA GLY A 67 15.53 29.58 10.19
C GLY A 67 14.08 29.72 9.73
N GLU A 68 13.67 28.96 8.70
CA GLU A 68 12.28 28.84 8.28
C GLU A 68 11.63 27.70 9.08
N SER A 69 10.52 27.98 9.76
CA SER A 69 9.71 26.92 10.36
C SER A 69 9.14 26.08 9.23
N GLY A 70 9.63 24.84 9.07
CA GLY A 70 9.10 23.91 8.08
C GLY A 70 7.59 23.81 8.22
N SER A 71 6.86 24.11 7.16
CA SER A 71 5.41 24.04 7.19
C SER A 71 4.96 22.58 7.00
N THR A 72 3.86 22.20 7.64
CA THR A 72 3.14 20.92 7.41
C THR A 72 3.04 20.59 5.92
N THR A 73 2.75 21.59 5.10
CA THR A 73 2.61 21.44 3.65
C THR A 73 3.90 21.04 2.92
N ASP A 74 5.09 21.44 3.39
CA ASP A 74 6.35 21.06 2.76
C ASP A 74 6.65 19.56 2.92
N PHE A 75 6.14 19.00 4.01
CA PHE A 75 6.40 17.63 4.40
C PHE A 75 5.59 16.63 3.58
N MET A 76 4.26 16.78 3.59
CA MET A 76 3.36 16.04 2.70
C MET A 76 3.79 16.16 1.24
N GLN A 77 4.20 17.35 0.80
CA GLN A 77 4.59 17.57 -0.59
C GLN A 77 5.88 16.83 -0.95
N SER A 78 6.90 16.83 -0.08
CA SER A 78 8.13 16.06 -0.29
C SER A 78 7.86 14.56 -0.30
N PHE A 79 7.06 14.07 0.66
CA PHE A 79 6.63 12.68 0.74
C PHE A 79 5.88 12.24 -0.52
N LYS A 80 4.88 13.02 -0.95
CA LYS A 80 4.12 12.78 -2.18
C LYS A 80 5.02 12.74 -3.42
N ASN A 81 5.92 13.71 -3.56
CA ASN A 81 6.83 13.76 -4.71
C ASN A 81 7.75 12.54 -4.75
N SER A 82 8.28 12.10 -3.61
CA SER A 82 9.14 10.91 -3.52
C SER A 82 8.37 9.62 -3.80
N ILE A 83 7.12 9.49 -3.32
CA ILE A 83 6.26 8.35 -3.64
C ILE A 83 5.89 8.32 -5.13
N GLN A 84 5.54 9.46 -5.71
CA GLN A 84 5.20 9.56 -7.14
C GLN A 84 6.40 9.26 -8.05
N ALA A 85 7.61 9.69 -7.67
CA ALA A 85 8.85 9.36 -8.39
C ALA A 85 9.09 7.84 -8.44
N GLN A 86 8.68 7.12 -7.40
CA GLN A 86 8.78 5.67 -7.30
C GLN A 86 7.60 4.93 -7.95
N GLY A 87 6.61 5.65 -8.50
CA GLY A 87 5.40 5.07 -9.09
C GLY A 87 5.68 4.08 -10.23
N SER A 88 6.81 4.21 -10.93
CA SER A 88 7.24 3.25 -11.96
C SER A 88 7.47 1.82 -11.42
N LEU A 89 7.71 1.67 -10.12
CA LEU A 89 7.99 0.37 -9.49
C LEU A 89 6.70 -0.46 -9.25
N TRP A 90 5.53 0.19 -9.20
CA TRP A 90 4.28 -0.42 -8.69
C TRP A 90 3.48 -1.10 -9.81
N GLY A 91 3.96 -1.01 -11.06
CA GLY A 91 3.36 -1.64 -12.23
C GLY A 91 2.06 -0.97 -12.68
N GLU A 92 1.32 -1.64 -13.57
CA GLU A 92 0.13 -1.07 -14.21
C GLU A 92 -1.16 -1.28 -13.40
N MET A 93 -1.13 -2.16 -12.38
CA MET A 93 -2.33 -2.50 -11.59
C MET A 93 -2.60 -1.56 -10.41
N ILE A 94 -1.69 -0.62 -10.16
CA ILE A 94 -1.78 0.34 -9.07
C ILE A 94 -1.49 1.72 -9.64
N ASP A 95 -2.42 2.65 -9.44
CA ASP A 95 -2.29 4.03 -9.93
C ASP A 95 -1.67 4.91 -8.83
N PRO A 96 -0.44 5.40 -9.01
CA PRO A 96 0.22 6.24 -8.02
C PRO A 96 -0.46 7.56 -7.73
N ASN A 97 -1.33 8.01 -8.63
CA ASN A 97 -2.07 9.26 -8.45
C ASN A 97 -3.28 9.10 -7.54
N LYS A 98 -3.69 7.86 -7.23
CA LYS A 98 -4.84 7.56 -6.38
C LYS A 98 -4.46 7.21 -4.95
N PHE A 99 -3.18 7.36 -4.58
CA PHE A 99 -2.76 7.11 -3.22
C PHE A 99 -3.35 8.13 -2.28
N ARG A 100 -3.82 7.60 -1.16
CA ARG A 100 -4.28 8.37 -0.02
C ARG A 100 -3.16 8.36 1.00
N LEU A 101 -2.53 9.51 1.17
CA LEU A 101 -1.37 9.70 2.03
C LEU A 101 -1.84 10.36 3.31
N SER A 102 -1.47 9.80 4.46
CA SER A 102 -1.71 10.45 5.75
C SER A 102 -0.49 10.43 6.64
N ILE A 103 -0.32 11.51 7.40
CA ILE A 103 0.81 11.71 8.30
C ILE A 103 0.26 12.16 9.64
N GLN A 104 0.50 11.37 10.69
CA GLN A 104 0.14 11.72 12.06
C GLN A 104 1.40 12.00 12.85
N TYR A 105 1.53 13.22 13.37
CA TYR A 105 2.61 13.60 14.27
C TYR A 105 2.25 13.26 15.72
N LEU A 106 3.24 12.80 16.49
CA LEU A 106 3.09 12.34 17.86
C LEU A 106 4.20 12.93 18.74
N ASP A 107 3.79 13.53 19.87
CA ASP A 107 4.68 14.23 20.79
C ASP A 107 5.45 13.29 21.73
N ASP A 108 4.89 12.13 22.06
CA ASP A 108 5.52 11.17 22.97
C ASP A 108 5.14 9.71 22.69
N ILE A 109 5.77 8.79 23.44
CA ILE A 109 5.50 7.35 23.33
C ILE A 109 4.14 6.93 23.89
N GLN A 110 3.55 7.73 24.77
CA GLN A 110 2.22 7.48 25.33
C GLN A 110 1.15 7.82 24.29
N ALA A 111 1.32 8.89 23.53
CA ALA A 111 0.52 9.25 22.37
C ALA A 111 0.53 8.12 21.32
N LEU A 112 1.69 7.48 21.10
CA LEU A 112 1.77 6.28 20.26
C LEU A 112 1.00 5.10 20.87
N SER A 113 1.06 4.89 22.18
CA SER A 113 0.31 3.81 22.83
C SER A 113 -1.21 4.01 22.79
N SER A 114 -1.67 5.26 22.69
CA SER A 114 -3.08 5.61 22.52
C SER A 114 -3.53 5.70 21.06
N TYR A 115 -2.60 5.69 20.10
CA TYR A 115 -2.92 5.78 18.68
C TYR A 115 -3.73 4.56 18.22
N LYS A 116 -4.86 4.83 17.56
CA LYS A 116 -5.78 3.81 17.04
C LYS A 116 -6.14 4.00 15.56
N GLY A 117 -5.33 4.75 14.80
CA GLY A 117 -5.65 5.10 13.42
C GLY A 117 -6.59 6.30 13.31
N GLU A 118 -6.42 7.33 14.16
CA GLU A 118 -7.33 8.49 14.19
C GLU A 118 -7.10 9.50 13.04
N CYS A 119 -6.00 9.37 12.31
CA CYS A 119 -5.68 10.20 11.13
C CYS A 119 -5.94 9.42 9.84
N GLU A 120 -7.21 9.10 9.61
CA GLU A 120 -7.65 8.43 8.39
C GLU A 120 -8.41 9.40 7.49
N ILE A 121 -8.26 9.23 6.18
CA ILE A 121 -8.99 10.03 5.20
C ILE A 121 -10.43 9.51 5.13
N GLU A 122 -11.35 10.14 5.85
CA GLU A 122 -12.78 9.82 5.80
C GLU A 122 -13.47 10.34 4.53
N ASP A 123 -12.96 11.42 3.94
CA ASP A 123 -13.51 12.04 2.73
C ASP A 123 -12.76 11.58 1.47
N TYR A 124 -13.44 10.83 0.60
CA TYR A 124 -12.91 10.32 -0.67
C TYR A 124 -12.48 11.41 -1.67
N SER A 125 -12.78 12.68 -1.40
CA SER A 125 -12.29 13.81 -2.20
C SER A 125 -10.88 14.29 -1.82
N LEU A 126 -10.36 13.85 -0.68
CA LEU A 126 -9.03 14.16 -0.20
C LEU A 126 -8.06 12.99 -0.48
N TYR A 127 -6.85 13.33 -0.92
CA TYR A 127 -5.78 12.35 -1.16
C TYR A 127 -4.61 12.52 -0.18
N GLU A 128 -4.66 13.58 0.64
CA GLU A 128 -3.60 13.98 1.54
C GLU A 128 -4.25 14.48 2.84
N LEU A 129 -3.75 14.00 3.99
CA LEU A 129 -4.19 14.43 5.30
C LEU A 129 -2.99 14.49 6.25
N GLU A 130 -2.83 15.61 6.94
CA GLU A 130 -1.88 15.72 8.04
C GLU A 130 -2.62 16.02 9.34
N CYS A 131 -2.20 15.35 10.41
CA CYS A 131 -2.79 15.48 11.73
C CYS A 131 -1.71 15.73 12.78
N GLY A 132 -1.96 16.70 13.66
CA GLY A 132 -0.99 17.14 14.66
C GLY A 132 0.00 18.17 14.12
N GLU A 133 0.97 18.52 14.94
CA GLU A 133 2.00 19.50 14.60
C GLU A 133 3.32 18.80 14.27
N PRO A 134 3.98 19.13 13.15
CA PRO A 134 5.26 18.55 12.79
C PRO A 134 6.37 19.01 13.73
N VAL A 135 6.26 20.23 14.27
CA VAL A 135 7.27 20.86 15.12
C VAL A 135 7.09 20.46 16.60
N ASN A 136 8.18 20.08 17.24
CA ASN A 136 8.37 19.44 18.55
C ASN A 136 7.80 18.02 18.71
N SER A 137 7.47 17.35 17.61
CA SER A 137 6.97 15.97 17.61
C SER A 137 8.11 14.96 17.54
N VAL A 138 8.15 14.02 18.49
CA VAL A 138 9.24 13.03 18.58
C VAL A 138 9.08 11.87 17.60
N MET A 139 7.87 11.65 17.08
CA MET A 139 7.54 10.56 16.17
C MET A 139 6.49 11.01 15.16
N ALA A 140 6.44 10.32 14.02
CA ALA A 140 5.37 10.44 13.06
C ALA A 140 4.98 9.06 12.50
N VAL A 141 3.69 8.87 12.24
CA VAL A 141 3.12 7.69 11.59
C VAL A 141 2.76 8.08 10.17
N TYR A 142 3.38 7.39 9.21
CA TYR A 142 3.17 7.58 7.79
C TYR A 142 2.31 6.47 7.28
N ARG A 143 1.24 6.81 6.58
CA ARG A 143 0.31 5.84 6.05
C ARG A 143 0.05 6.08 4.58
N ILE A 144 0.00 4.98 3.84
CA ILE A 144 -0.43 4.96 2.44
C ILE A 144 -1.56 3.97 2.30
N ASP A 145 -2.70 4.44 1.80
CA ASP A 145 -3.81 3.62 1.38
C ASP A 145 -3.92 3.62 -0.15
N TYR A 146 -4.08 2.44 -0.73
CA TYR A 146 -4.23 2.24 -2.17
C TYR A 146 -5.20 1.12 -2.49
N ASP A 147 -5.93 1.30 -3.59
CA ASP A 147 -6.84 0.30 -4.11
C ASP A 147 -6.06 -0.70 -4.98
N PHE A 148 -6.03 -1.96 -4.56
CA PHE A 148 -5.46 -3.03 -5.37
C PHE A 148 -6.56 -3.74 -6.14
N LYS A 149 -6.37 -3.87 -7.45
CA LYS A 149 -7.29 -4.59 -8.33
C LYS A 149 -6.68 -5.96 -8.69
N PRO A 150 -7.26 -7.07 -8.18
CA PRO A 150 -6.84 -8.42 -8.52
C PRO A 150 -6.94 -8.68 -10.04
N MET A 151 -6.07 -9.53 -10.59
CA MET A 151 -6.14 -9.98 -11.99
C MET A 151 -7.46 -10.72 -12.27
N LEU A 152 -7.95 -11.47 -11.26
CA LEU A 152 -9.22 -12.19 -11.33
C LEU A 152 -10.43 -11.31 -11.02
N SER A 153 -10.28 -9.98 -10.93
CA SER A 153 -11.40 -9.07 -10.64
C SER A 153 -12.52 -9.14 -11.70
N PHE A 154 -12.20 -9.60 -12.91
CA PHE A 154 -13.20 -9.79 -13.97
C PHE A 154 -14.20 -10.91 -13.66
N LEU A 155 -13.83 -11.86 -12.79
CA LEU A 155 -14.71 -12.94 -12.33
C LEU A 155 -15.39 -12.59 -11.01
N ILE A 156 -14.70 -11.84 -10.14
CA ILE A 156 -15.14 -11.51 -8.80
C ILE A 156 -14.85 -10.03 -8.56
N ASP A 157 -15.88 -9.18 -8.59
CA ASP A 157 -15.73 -7.74 -8.40
C ASP A 157 -15.34 -7.44 -6.95
N THR A 158 -14.03 -7.42 -6.70
CA THR A 158 -13.44 -7.22 -5.39
C THR A 158 -12.31 -6.21 -5.55
N GLU A 159 -12.59 -4.97 -5.17
CA GLU A 159 -11.57 -3.97 -4.92
C GLU A 159 -11.21 -4.07 -3.43
N THR A 160 -9.93 -4.31 -3.14
CA THR A 160 -9.44 -4.42 -1.77
C THR A 160 -8.56 -3.24 -1.47
N LEU A 161 -8.93 -2.46 -0.46
CA LEU A 161 -8.12 -1.38 0.07
C LEU A 161 -6.95 -1.99 0.86
N PHE A 162 -5.73 -1.69 0.45
CA PHE A 162 -4.53 -1.99 1.21
C PHE A 162 -4.05 -0.75 1.93
N SER A 163 -3.80 -0.93 3.23
CA SER A 163 -3.18 0.09 4.08
C SER A 163 -1.79 -0.37 4.52
N ARG A 164 -0.84 0.55 4.49
CA ARG A 164 0.53 0.37 4.99
C ARG A 164 0.91 1.54 5.87
N GLU A 165 1.43 1.23 7.05
CA GLU A 165 1.84 2.21 8.05
C GLU A 165 3.30 1.99 8.44
N VAL A 166 4.04 3.09 8.56
CA VAL A 166 5.44 3.10 9.03
C VAL A 166 5.56 4.16 10.12
N ILE A 167 6.05 3.74 11.29
CA ILE A 167 6.31 4.63 12.42
C ILE A 167 7.78 5.04 12.38
N VAL A 168 8.04 6.33 12.45
CA VAL A 168 9.39 6.88 12.34
C VAL A 168 9.68 7.85 13.46
N ILE A 169 10.85 7.68 14.09
CA ILE A 169 11.37 8.59 15.11
C ILE A 169 11.94 9.84 14.43
N GLN A 170 11.55 11.01 14.93
CA GLN A 170 12.01 12.32 14.48
C GLN A 170 13.16 12.77 15.37
N GLU A 171 14.39 12.43 14.97
CA GLU A 171 15.59 12.75 15.75
C GLU A 171 15.97 14.24 15.67
N TYR A 172 15.46 14.95 14.67
CA TYR A 172 15.84 16.32 14.34
C TYR A 172 15.56 17.34 15.47
N GLU A 173 14.51 17.11 16.26
CA GLU A 173 14.12 18.06 17.31
C GLU A 173 14.77 17.79 18.65
N ARG A 174 15.63 16.77 18.73
CA ARG A 174 16.36 16.46 19.97
C ARG A 174 17.59 17.33 20.22
N ASP A 175 18.16 17.96 19.20
CA ASP A 175 19.36 18.81 19.36
C ASP A 175 19.06 20.19 19.98
N GLN A 176 17.78 20.52 20.22
CA GLN A 176 17.39 21.73 20.95
C GLN A 176 17.01 21.49 22.42
N PHE A 177 17.01 20.25 22.93
CA PHE A 177 16.87 20.02 24.36
C PHE A 177 18.16 20.40 25.08
N LYS A 178 18.30 21.70 25.40
CA LYS A 178 19.26 22.17 26.40
C LYS A 178 18.89 21.52 27.74
N ILE A 179 19.79 20.67 28.24
CA ILE A 179 19.80 20.20 29.64
C ILE A 179 20.13 21.38 30.55
#